data_AF-A0A183GLS1-F1
#
_entry.id   AF-A0A183GLS1-F1
#
_cell.length_a   1.000
_cell.length_b   1.000
_cell.length_c   1.000
_cell.angle_alpha   90.00
_cell.angle_beta   90.00
_cell.angle_gamma   90.00
#
_symmetry.space_group_name_H-M   'P 1'
#
loop_
_entity.id
_entity.type
_entity.pdbx_description
1 polymer ?
#
loop_
_entity_poly.entity_id
_entity_poly.type
_entity_poly.pdbx_seq_one_letter_code
_entity_poly.pdbx_strand_id
1 'polypeptide(L)'
;MKDLNWNDKGYLMDGKRISSLRSADDIVLISTSTAEIKEVVNELNVAGMQIGLDMNMSKIQLMVNQWCDTGLVRLNGVALEQVDSYVYLGRELIMDNDLSPEIARRTRAAWAAFSSIREVTDQVKDVGLRASIFNASVLPAMCYTTESGPTTRQSPEQCKLRIVHWRDIF
;
A
#
# COMPACT_ATOMS: atom_id res chain seq x y z
N MET A 1 12.55 -18.67 4.14
CA MET A 1 11.48 -18.16 3.25
C MET A 1 11.50 -18.74 1.83
N LYS A 2 12.46 -19.62 1.47
CA LYS A 2 12.44 -20.39 0.20
C LYS A 2 11.31 -21.45 0.16
N ASP A 3 10.64 -21.66 1.28
CA ASP A 3 9.67 -22.74 1.51
C ASP A 3 8.20 -22.31 1.31
N LEU A 4 7.94 -21.03 1.01
CA LEU A 4 6.60 -20.55 0.67
C LEU A 4 6.38 -20.70 -0.85
N ASN A 5 5.72 -21.78 -1.26
CA ASN A 5 5.34 -22.01 -2.65
C ASN A 5 3.95 -21.42 -2.94
N TRP A 6 3.93 -20.22 -3.52
CA TRP A 6 2.69 -19.49 -3.87
C TRP A 6 2.55 -19.30 -5.39
N ASN A 7 3.08 -20.23 -6.18
CA ASN A 7 3.09 -20.12 -7.65
C ASN A 7 1.68 -20.20 -8.27
N ASP A 8 0.75 -20.84 -7.57
CA ASP A 8 -0.66 -21.01 -7.94
C ASP A 8 -1.61 -20.03 -7.22
N LYS A 9 -1.11 -19.32 -6.20
CA LYS A 9 -1.87 -18.36 -5.39
C LYS A 9 -1.75 -16.93 -5.96
N GLY A 10 -2.68 -16.07 -5.59
CA GLY A 10 -2.67 -14.65 -5.93
C GLY A 10 -3.33 -14.29 -7.25
N TYR A 11 -3.18 -13.02 -7.62
CA TYR A 11 -3.89 -12.40 -8.73
C TYR A 11 -3.19 -12.61 -10.07
N LEU A 12 -3.91 -13.05 -11.10
CA LEU A 12 -3.36 -13.24 -12.45
C LEU A 12 -3.30 -11.89 -13.20
N MET A 13 -2.11 -11.42 -13.51
CA MET A 13 -1.85 -10.28 -14.39
C MET A 13 -0.94 -10.72 -15.53
N ASP A 14 -1.41 -10.54 -16.77
CA ASP A 14 -0.60 -10.76 -17.98
C ASP A 14 0.13 -12.12 -17.99
N GLY A 15 -0.59 -13.19 -17.65
CA GLY A 15 -0.06 -14.56 -17.58
C GLY A 15 0.81 -14.87 -16.35
N LYS A 16 1.06 -13.90 -15.46
CA LYS A 16 1.84 -14.07 -14.23
C LYS A 16 0.97 -13.89 -12.99
N ARG A 17 1.10 -14.78 -12.01
CA ARG A 17 0.45 -14.61 -10.70
C ARG A 17 1.27 -13.72 -9.79
N ILE A 18 0.60 -12.79 -9.12
CA ILE A 18 1.16 -11.90 -8.12
C ILE A 18 0.48 -12.19 -6.79
N SER A 19 1.20 -12.86 -5.89
CA SER A 19 0.73 -13.24 -4.55
C SER A 19 1.28 -12.35 -3.45
N SER A 20 2.44 -11.71 -3.65
CA SER A 20 2.99 -10.77 -2.68
C SER A 20 3.81 -9.64 -3.31
N LEU A 21 3.81 -8.49 -2.64
CA LEU A 21 4.75 -7.38 -2.84
C LEU A 21 5.50 -7.18 -1.53
N ARG A 22 6.82 -6.99 -1.60
CA ARG A 22 7.68 -6.91 -0.42
C ARG A 22 8.60 -5.72 -0.56
N SER A 23 8.70 -4.89 0.47
CA SER A 23 9.56 -3.73 0.51
C SER A 23 10.04 -3.51 1.94
N ALA A 24 11.34 -3.67 2.19
CA ALA A 24 11.93 -3.59 3.54
C ALA A 24 11.03 -4.30 4.57
N ASP A 25 10.37 -3.52 5.42
CA ASP A 25 9.52 -4.03 6.51
C ASP A 25 8.08 -4.34 6.07
N ASP A 26 7.61 -3.81 4.95
CA ASP A 26 6.22 -3.98 4.49
C ASP A 26 6.06 -5.19 3.57
N ILE A 27 5.07 -6.03 3.89
CA ILE A 27 4.58 -7.08 2.99
C ILE A 27 3.11 -6.80 2.66
N VAL A 28 2.79 -6.81 1.37
CA VAL A 28 1.42 -6.85 0.86
C VAL A 28 1.18 -8.26 0.33
N LEU A 29 0.17 -8.95 0.84
CA LEU A 29 -0.32 -10.20 0.27
C LEU A 29 -1.51 -9.90 -0.64
N ILE A 30 -1.62 -10.57 -1.78
CA ILE A 30 -2.71 -10.39 -2.74
C ILE A 30 -3.35 -11.76 -2.99
N SER A 31 -4.67 -11.83 -2.87
CA SER A 31 -5.45 -13.04 -3.10
C SER A 31 -6.78 -12.76 -3.77
N THR A 32 -7.38 -13.78 -4.39
CA THR A 32 -8.71 -13.70 -5.02
C THR A 32 -9.82 -14.38 -4.20
N SER A 33 -9.53 -14.90 -3.01
CA SER A 33 -10.55 -15.51 -2.15
C SER A 33 -10.18 -15.48 -0.67
N THR A 34 -11.19 -15.44 0.20
CA THR A 34 -10.98 -15.44 1.66
C THR A 34 -10.32 -16.73 2.16
N ALA A 35 -10.56 -17.85 1.49
CA ALA A 35 -9.92 -19.12 1.82
C ALA A 35 -8.41 -19.08 1.56
N GLU A 36 -8.02 -18.59 0.38
CA GLU A 36 -6.61 -18.50 -0.01
C GLU A 36 -5.85 -17.48 0.84
N ILE A 37 -6.42 -16.30 1.15
CA ILE A 37 -5.72 -15.33 2.00
C ILE A 37 -5.50 -15.86 3.43
N LYS A 38 -6.45 -16.64 3.97
CA LYS A 38 -6.31 -17.31 5.28
C LYS A 38 -5.15 -18.30 5.26
N GLU A 39 -5.01 -19.05 4.18
CA GLU A 39 -3.91 -20.01 4.04
C GLU A 39 -2.57 -19.29 3.94
N VAL A 40 -2.46 -18.31 3.02
CA VAL A 40 -1.22 -17.54 2.77
C VAL A 40 -0.75 -16.81 4.03
N VAL A 41 -1.65 -16.17 4.78
CA VAL A 41 -1.26 -15.43 5.99
C VAL A 41 -0.80 -16.36 7.11
N ASN A 42 -1.43 -17.54 7.27
CA ASN A 42 -1.00 -18.53 8.26
C ASN A 42 0.34 -19.16 7.89
N GLU A 43 0.55 -19.49 6.62
CA GLU A 43 1.84 -19.98 6.13
C GLU A 43 2.95 -18.95 6.35
N LEU A 44 2.68 -17.68 6.05
CA LEU A 44 3.62 -16.59 6.31
C LEU A 44 3.95 -16.47 7.80
N ASN A 45 2.95 -16.63 8.68
CA ASN A 45 3.15 -16.60 10.13
C ASN A 45 4.08 -17.70 10.59
N VAL A 46 3.79 -18.94 10.19
CA VAL A 46 4.60 -20.10 10.56
C VAL A 46 6.03 -19.95 10.04
N ALA A 47 6.20 -19.54 8.79
CA ALA A 47 7.52 -19.32 8.20
C ALA A 47 8.29 -18.16 8.87
N GLY A 48 7.60 -17.09 9.26
CA GLY A 48 8.19 -15.97 10.01
C GLY A 48 8.69 -16.40 11.38
N MET A 49 7.86 -17.11 12.14
CA MET A 49 8.22 -17.60 13.48
C MET A 49 9.44 -18.53 13.44
N GLN A 50 9.58 -19.35 12.39
CA GLN A 50 10.75 -20.23 12.20
C GLN A 50 12.07 -19.48 12.05
N ILE A 51 12.04 -18.25 11.55
CA ILE A 51 13.21 -17.39 11.39
C ILE A 51 13.31 -16.30 12.46
N GLY A 52 12.49 -16.40 13.52
CA GLY A 52 12.50 -15.47 14.65
C GLY A 52 11.76 -14.16 14.42
N LEU A 53 10.90 -14.09 13.39
CA LEU A 53 10.09 -12.92 13.07
C LEU A 53 8.66 -13.12 13.56
N ASP A 54 8.10 -12.09 14.18
CA ASP A 54 6.76 -12.12 14.78
C ASP A 54 5.83 -11.11 14.12
N MET A 55 4.59 -11.51 13.92
CA MET A 55 3.59 -10.67 13.28
C MET A 55 2.90 -9.76 14.28
N ASN A 56 3.10 -8.46 14.11
CA ASN A 56 2.37 -7.47 14.89
C ASN A 56 0.90 -7.39 14.45
N MET A 57 0.05 -8.15 15.14
CA MET A 57 -1.39 -8.25 14.85
C MET A 57 -2.11 -6.90 14.83
N SER A 58 -1.67 -5.92 15.62
CA SER A 58 -2.33 -4.60 15.69
C SER A 58 -2.04 -3.72 14.48
N LYS A 59 -1.13 -4.15 13.60
CA LYS A 59 -0.75 -3.40 12.39
C LYS A 59 -1.23 -4.07 11.12
N ILE A 60 -1.63 -5.33 11.20
CA ILE A 60 -2.11 -6.09 10.05
C ILE A 60 -3.50 -5.58 9.69
N GLN A 61 -3.64 -5.10 8.47
CA GLN A 61 -4.89 -4.58 7.95
C GLN A 61 -5.31 -5.37 6.71
N LEU A 62 -6.59 -5.68 6.63
CA LEU A 62 -7.23 -6.38 5.53
C LEU A 62 -8.04 -5.37 4.70
N MET A 63 -7.78 -5.30 3.41
CA MET A 63 -8.62 -4.59 2.46
C MET A 63 -9.32 -5.58 1.55
N VAL A 64 -10.61 -5.38 1.32
CA VAL A 64 -11.42 -6.22 0.43
C VAL A 64 -12.16 -5.32 -0.56
N ASN A 65 -12.44 -5.84 -1.76
CA ASN A 65 -13.33 -5.16 -2.70
C ASN A 65 -14.74 -5.77 -2.68
N GLN A 66 -15.67 -5.09 -3.36
CA GLN A 66 -17.09 -5.46 -3.43
C GLN A 66 -17.38 -6.84 -4.06
N TRP A 67 -16.38 -7.45 -4.73
CA TRP A 67 -16.52 -8.76 -5.37
C TRP A 67 -16.07 -9.91 -4.46
N CYS A 68 -15.51 -9.61 -3.29
CA CYS A 68 -15.13 -10.61 -2.30
C CYS A 68 -16.27 -10.90 -1.32
N ASP A 69 -16.26 -12.11 -0.77
CA ASP A 69 -17.05 -12.42 0.40
C ASP A 69 -16.54 -11.61 1.60
N THR A 70 -17.47 -11.14 2.45
CA THR A 70 -17.14 -10.43 3.72
C THR A 70 -16.69 -11.41 4.81
N GLY A 71 -16.06 -12.52 4.41
CA GLY A 71 -15.65 -13.59 5.29
C GLY A 71 -14.60 -13.12 6.29
N LEU A 72 -14.79 -13.49 7.56
CA LEU A 72 -13.87 -13.13 8.63
C LEU A 72 -12.52 -13.84 8.43
N VAL A 73 -11.44 -13.08 8.24
CA VAL A 73 -10.06 -13.59 8.25
C VAL A 73 -9.54 -13.53 9.69
N ARG A 74 -9.03 -14.67 10.18
CA ARG A 74 -8.44 -14.77 11.52
C ARG A 74 -7.00 -15.24 11.43
N LEU A 75 -6.15 -14.63 12.23
CA LEU A 75 -4.76 -15.04 12.45
C LEU A 75 -4.57 -15.24 13.95
N ASN A 76 -4.09 -16.42 14.36
CA ASN A 76 -3.97 -16.82 15.78
C ASN A 76 -5.27 -16.60 16.59
N GLY A 77 -6.42 -16.83 15.97
CA GLY A 77 -7.74 -16.65 16.59
C GLY A 77 -8.27 -15.20 16.63
N VAL A 78 -7.42 -14.21 16.36
CA VAL A 78 -7.75 -12.78 16.30
C VAL A 78 -8.25 -12.42 14.90
N ALA A 79 -9.36 -11.69 14.82
CA ALA A 79 -9.86 -11.16 13.56
C ALA A 79 -8.99 -10.01 13.06
N LEU A 80 -8.62 -10.04 11.77
CA LEU A 80 -7.89 -8.94 11.16
C LEU A 80 -8.79 -7.71 11.01
N GLU A 81 -8.24 -6.52 11.25
CA GLU A 81 -8.96 -5.26 11.03
C GLU A 81 -9.21 -5.06 9.54
N GLN A 82 -10.46 -4.82 9.17
CA GLN A 82 -10.82 -4.49 7.81
C GLN A 82 -10.82 -2.96 7.62
N VAL A 83 -10.14 -2.48 6.57
CA VAL A 83 -10.02 -1.05 6.25
C VAL A 83 -10.39 -0.75 4.81
N ASP A 84 -10.93 0.45 4.57
CA ASP A 84 -11.35 0.91 3.24
C ASP A 84 -10.20 1.50 2.43
N SER A 85 -9.20 2.10 3.12
CA SER A 85 -7.99 2.63 2.51
C SER A 85 -6.74 2.21 3.29
N TYR A 86 -5.60 2.12 2.60
CA TYR A 86 -4.31 1.81 3.21
C TYR A 86 -3.18 2.61 2.56
N VAL A 87 -2.24 3.11 3.34
CA VAL A 87 -1.07 3.85 2.82
C VAL A 87 0.12 2.90 2.65
N TYR A 88 0.39 2.47 1.43
CA TYR A 88 1.54 1.62 1.09
C TYR A 88 2.65 2.43 0.41
N LEU A 89 3.88 2.37 0.95
CA LEU A 89 5.04 3.13 0.47
C LEU A 89 4.74 4.62 0.26
N GLY A 90 3.93 5.15 1.18
CA GLY A 90 3.52 6.53 1.14
C GLY A 90 2.56 6.84 0.01
N ARG A 91 1.85 5.89 -0.61
CA ARG A 91 0.69 6.08 -1.52
C ARG A 91 -0.58 5.52 -0.88
N GLU A 92 -1.66 6.28 -0.88
CA GLU A 92 -2.96 5.76 -0.47
C GLU A 92 -3.54 4.83 -1.56
N LEU A 93 -3.89 3.62 -1.15
CA LEU A 93 -4.50 2.58 -1.96
C LEU A 93 -5.97 2.46 -1.56
N ILE A 94 -6.82 2.37 -2.56
CA ILE A 94 -8.27 2.13 -2.44
C ILE A 94 -8.66 1.11 -3.51
N MET A 95 -9.66 0.28 -3.20
CA MET A 95 -10.04 -0.87 -4.04
C MET A 95 -10.90 -0.49 -5.25
N ASP A 96 -11.58 0.66 -5.21
CA ASP A 96 -12.43 1.19 -6.28
C ASP A 96 -11.64 1.92 -7.38
N ASN A 97 -10.31 1.99 -7.24
CA ASN A 97 -9.40 2.71 -8.13
C ASN A 97 -9.72 4.23 -8.19
N ASP A 98 -10.41 4.78 -7.18
CA ASP A 98 -10.55 6.22 -7.02
C ASP A 98 -9.23 6.82 -6.54
N LEU A 99 -8.71 7.76 -7.33
CA LEU A 99 -7.47 8.48 -7.00
C LEU A 99 -7.76 9.75 -6.19
N SER A 100 -9.03 10.14 -6.03
CA SER A 100 -9.39 11.41 -5.38
C SER A 100 -8.81 11.55 -3.97
N PRO A 101 -8.82 10.52 -3.11
CA PRO A 101 -8.22 10.63 -1.77
C PRO A 101 -6.70 10.78 -1.80
N GLU A 102 -6.01 10.05 -2.69
CA GLU A 102 -4.56 10.19 -2.88
C GLU A 102 -4.20 11.58 -3.41
N ILE A 103 -4.95 12.10 -4.40
CA ILE A 103 -4.77 13.46 -4.91
C ILE A 103 -4.94 14.47 -3.78
N ALA A 104 -6.03 14.36 -3.00
CA ALA A 104 -6.27 15.25 -1.88
C ALA A 104 -5.14 15.19 -0.83
N ARG A 105 -4.60 13.99 -0.57
CA ARG A 105 -3.46 13.79 0.34
C ARG A 105 -2.18 14.44 -0.19
N ARG A 106 -1.89 14.31 -1.48
CA ARG A 106 -0.76 14.99 -2.15
C ARG A 106 -0.90 16.49 -2.17
N THR A 107 -2.11 17.00 -2.39
CA THR A 107 -2.40 18.43 -2.28
C THR A 107 -2.09 18.94 -0.88
N ARG A 108 -2.51 18.22 0.18
CA ARG A 108 -2.17 18.59 1.56
C ARG A 108 -0.66 18.55 1.83
N ALA A 109 0.04 17.51 1.36
CA ALA A 109 1.49 17.41 1.50
C ALA A 109 2.23 18.56 0.79
N ALA A 110 1.79 18.91 -0.42
CA ALA A 110 2.33 20.05 -1.16
C ALA A 110 2.09 21.37 -0.43
N TRP A 111 0.89 21.59 0.13
CA TRP A 111 0.60 22.77 0.95
C TRP A 111 1.46 22.85 2.21
N ALA A 112 1.70 21.72 2.87
CA ALA A 112 2.59 21.65 4.04
C ALA A 112 4.04 21.99 3.65
N ALA A 113 4.55 21.41 2.56
CA ALA A 113 5.87 21.71 2.02
C ALA A 113 6.01 23.16 1.57
N PHE A 114 4.97 23.73 0.95
CA PHE A 114 4.97 25.15 0.58
C PHE A 114 4.97 26.05 1.82
N SER A 115 4.18 25.71 2.83
CA SER A 115 4.10 26.47 4.08
C SER A 115 5.43 26.49 4.83
N SER A 116 6.22 25.40 4.78
CA SER A 116 7.53 25.35 5.45
C SER A 116 8.61 26.20 4.76
N ILE A 117 8.51 26.42 3.44
CA ILE A 117 9.48 27.25 2.69
C ILE A 117 9.00 28.69 2.47
N ARG A 118 7.75 29.01 2.84
CA ARG A 118 7.08 30.27 2.48
C ARG A 118 7.90 31.50 2.84
N GLU A 119 8.40 31.57 4.07
CA GLU A 119 9.19 32.69 4.56
C GLU A 119 10.46 32.91 3.73
N VAL A 120 11.17 31.83 3.37
CA VAL A 120 12.37 31.90 2.52
C VAL A 120 11.98 32.36 1.12
N THR A 121 10.93 31.79 0.54
CA THR A 121 10.50 32.13 -0.81
C THR A 121 9.97 33.56 -0.94
N ASP A 122 9.40 34.13 0.13
CA ASP A 122 8.91 35.52 0.15
C ASP A 122 10.07 36.53 0.17
N GLN A 123 11.22 36.17 0.74
CA GLN A 123 12.42 37.00 0.76
C GLN A 123 13.23 36.95 -0.54
N VAL A 124 13.06 35.88 -1.34
CA VAL A 124 13.77 35.70 -2.61
C VAL A 124 13.11 36.54 -3.71
N LYS A 125 13.82 37.58 -4.16
CA LYS A 125 13.38 38.46 -5.25
C LYS A 125 13.59 37.86 -6.64
N ASP A 126 14.59 37.00 -6.79
CA ASP A 126 14.88 36.35 -8.06
C ASP A 126 13.83 35.27 -8.37
N VAL A 127 13.09 35.49 -9.46
CA VAL A 127 11.97 34.62 -9.84
C VAL A 127 12.45 33.21 -10.20
N GLY A 128 13.63 33.08 -10.80
CA GLY A 128 14.22 31.79 -11.19
C GLY A 128 14.59 30.95 -9.98
N LEU A 129 15.27 31.56 -9.00
CA LEU A 129 15.64 30.92 -7.73
C LEU A 129 14.40 30.55 -6.92
N ARG A 130 13.40 31.42 -6.86
CA ARG A 130 12.13 31.10 -6.17
C ARG A 130 11.41 29.92 -6.81
N ALA A 131 11.36 29.86 -8.15
CA ALA A 131 10.81 28.73 -8.87
C ALA A 131 11.63 27.45 -8.65
N SER A 132 12.96 27.56 -8.60
CA SER A 132 13.85 26.43 -8.31
C SER A 132 13.60 25.85 -6.91
N ILE A 133 13.49 26.70 -5.87
CA ILE A 133 13.19 26.28 -4.49
C ILE A 133 11.82 25.59 -4.42
N PHE A 134 10.81 26.16 -5.08
CA PHE A 134 9.49 25.54 -5.19
C PHE A 134 9.56 24.16 -5.87
N ASN A 135 10.25 24.06 -7.00
CA ASN A 135 10.40 22.82 -7.76
C ASN A 135 11.19 21.75 -6.99
N ALA A 136 12.13 22.15 -6.13
CA ALA A 136 12.89 21.21 -5.30
C ALA A 136 12.10 20.70 -4.07
N SER A 137 11.11 21.46 -3.58
CA SER A 137 10.48 21.18 -2.28
C SER A 137 9.01 20.80 -2.38
N VAL A 138 8.24 21.50 -3.22
CA VAL A 138 6.78 21.34 -3.33
C VAL A 138 6.41 20.35 -4.42
N LEU A 139 7.05 20.43 -5.59
CA LEU A 139 6.76 19.50 -6.69
C LEU A 139 7.00 18.03 -6.30
N PRO A 140 8.08 17.64 -5.59
CA PRO A 140 8.25 16.24 -5.19
C PRO A 140 7.12 15.76 -4.27
N ALA A 141 6.69 16.60 -3.31
CA ALA A 141 5.57 16.27 -2.42
C ALA A 141 4.26 16.07 -3.18
N MET A 142 4.04 16.86 -4.24
CA MET A 142 2.86 16.77 -5.12
C MET A 142 2.92 15.56 -6.07
N CYS A 143 4.09 15.27 -6.65
CA CYS A 143 4.24 14.34 -7.78
C CYS A 143 4.76 12.95 -7.42
N TYR A 144 5.11 12.66 -6.16
CA TYR A 144 5.72 11.39 -5.74
C TYR A 144 4.99 10.11 -6.18
N THR A 145 3.71 10.17 -6.61
CA THR A 145 2.93 9.00 -7.06
C THR A 145 2.43 9.06 -8.49
N THR A 146 2.74 10.09 -9.26
CA THR A 146 2.21 10.26 -10.63
C THR A 146 2.66 9.15 -11.58
N GLU A 147 3.86 8.60 -11.38
CA GLU A 147 4.39 7.50 -12.20
C GLU A 147 3.65 6.16 -12.00
N SER A 148 2.96 6.01 -10.87
CA SER A 148 2.25 4.78 -10.49
C SER A 148 0.74 4.83 -10.80
N GLY A 149 0.28 5.88 -11.49
CA GLY A 149 -1.12 6.04 -11.86
C GLY A 149 -1.62 4.91 -12.77
N PRO A 150 -2.89 4.46 -12.63
CA PRO A 150 -3.47 3.47 -13.52
C PRO A 150 -3.50 4.02 -14.96
N THR A 151 -2.70 3.44 -15.85
CA THR A 151 -2.69 3.78 -17.30
C THR A 151 -3.93 3.22 -18.02
N THR A 152 -4.68 2.31 -17.39
CA THR A 152 -5.80 1.62 -18.03
C THR A 152 -6.98 1.53 -17.07
N ARG A 153 -8.16 2.00 -17.50
CA ARG A 153 -9.46 1.60 -16.91
C ARG A 153 -9.70 0.13 -17.24
N GLN A 154 -9.05 -0.79 -16.54
CA GLN A 154 -9.56 -2.16 -16.48
C GLN A 154 -10.41 -2.27 -15.23
N SER A 155 -11.71 -2.54 -15.41
CA SER A 155 -12.60 -2.90 -14.32
C SER A 155 -12.15 -4.27 -13.79
N PRO A 156 -11.64 -4.36 -12.57
CA PRO A 156 -11.34 -5.66 -12.01
C PRO A 156 -12.64 -6.19 -11.42
N GLU A 157 -13.52 -6.76 -12.25
CA GLU A 157 -14.71 -7.51 -11.81
C GLU A 157 -14.31 -8.84 -11.16
N GLN A 158 -13.40 -8.79 -10.19
CA GLN A 158 -12.76 -9.94 -9.57
C GLN A 158 -12.50 -9.65 -8.10
N CYS A 159 -12.75 -10.64 -7.24
CA CYS A 159 -12.41 -10.56 -5.82
C CYS A 159 -10.91 -10.29 -5.68
N LYS A 160 -10.57 -9.26 -4.89
CA LYS A 160 -9.21 -8.92 -4.47
C LYS A 160 -9.20 -8.70 -2.97
N LEU A 161 -8.35 -9.44 -2.29
CA LEU A 161 -8.03 -9.27 -0.88
C LEU A 161 -6.59 -8.83 -0.77
N ARG A 162 -6.33 -7.83 0.07
CA ARG A 162 -5.00 -7.39 0.41
C ARG A 162 -4.80 -7.43 1.91
N ILE A 163 -3.78 -8.13 2.37
CA ILE A 163 -3.29 -7.98 3.74
C ILE A 163 -2.07 -7.11 3.68
N VAL A 164 -2.02 -6.07 4.51
CA VAL A 164 -0.92 -5.13 4.52
C VAL A 164 -0.33 -4.95 5.91
N HIS A 165 0.97 -4.70 5.90
CA HIS A 165 1.88 -4.46 7.01
C HIS A 165 2.43 -5.74 7.63
N TRP A 166 3.76 -5.83 7.56
CA TRP A 166 4.60 -6.70 8.38
C TRP A 166 5.52 -5.78 9.18
N ARG A 167 5.93 -6.15 10.39
CA ARG A 167 6.87 -5.30 11.13
C ARG A 167 7.96 -6.22 11.65
N ASP A 168 9.14 -6.09 11.08
CA ASP A 168 10.32 -6.63 11.72
C ASP A 168 10.64 -5.81 12.98
N ILE A 169 10.89 -6.54 14.05
CA ILE A 169 11.38 -6.02 15.32
C ILE A 169 12.85 -5.69 15.10
N PHE A 170 13.12 -4.40 14.90
CA PHE A 170 14.26 -3.73 15.52
C PHE A 170 13.71 -2.57 16.35
#